data_AF-T0M4A2-F1
#
_entry.id   AF-T0M4A2-F1
#
_cell.length_a   1.000
_cell.length_b   1.000
_cell.length_c   1.000
_cell.angle_alpha   90.00
_cell.angle_beta   90.00
_cell.angle_gamma   90.00
#
_symmetry.space_group_name_H-M   'P 1'
#
loop_
_entity.id
_entity.type
_entity.pdbx_description
1 polymer ?
#
loop_
_entity_poly.entity_id
_entity_poly.type
_entity_poly.pdbx_seq_one_letter_code
_entity_poly.pdbx_strand_id
1 'polypeptide(L)'
;MGEKEILLAANVLKNEKRSFILKKIFESREMTWSQIVDTVETRFNIRVNPNTVSFHLRALIKLGLISKYGDLYTIRDESQAQEILNQVK
;
A
#
# COMPACT_ATOMS: atom_id res chain seq x y z
N MET A 1 -3.27 -16.36 5.97
CA MET A 1 -3.39 -16.53 4.51
C MET A 1 -2.60 -17.74 4.08
N GLY A 2 -3.06 -18.49 3.08
CA GLY A 2 -2.27 -19.53 2.42
C GLY A 2 -1.29 -18.95 1.40
N GLU A 3 -0.29 -19.74 1.01
CA GLU A 3 0.75 -19.37 0.01
C GLU A 3 0.17 -18.81 -1.30
N LYS A 4 -0.95 -19.36 -1.77
CA LYS A 4 -1.68 -18.89 -2.96
C LYS A 4 -2.20 -17.45 -2.83
N GLU A 5 -2.63 -17.06 -1.63
CA GLU A 5 -3.14 -15.71 -1.35
C GLU A 5 -2.00 -14.69 -1.27
N ILE A 6 -0.83 -15.11 -0.77
CA ILE A 6 0.39 -14.30 -0.74
C ILE A 6 0.87 -14.02 -2.17
N LEU A 7 0.90 -15.05 -3.03
CA LEU A 7 1.27 -14.89 -4.44
C LEU A 7 0.30 -13.98 -5.21
N LEU A 8 -1.01 -14.07 -4.92
CA LEU A 8 -2.02 -13.18 -5.49
C LEU A 8 -1.77 -11.73 -5.05
N ALA A 9 -1.50 -11.50 -3.77
CA ALA A 9 -1.18 -10.18 -3.25
C ALA A 9 0.10 -9.61 -3.86
N ALA A 10 1.16 -10.42 -3.99
CA ALA A 10 2.41 -10.05 -4.65
C ALA A 10 2.19 -9.65 -6.12
N ASN A 11 1.35 -10.40 -6.85
CA ASN A 11 0.97 -10.04 -8.22
C ASN A 11 0.21 -8.71 -8.29
N VAL A 12 -0.70 -8.45 -7.35
CA VAL A 12 -1.37 -7.14 -7.26
C VAL A 12 -0.35 -6.04 -6.94
N LEU A 13 0.68 -6.30 -6.15
CA LEU A 13 1.71 -5.32 -5.84
C LEU A 13 2.76 -5.09 -6.94
N LYS A 14 2.71 -5.80 -8.08
CA LYS A 14 3.53 -5.46 -9.27
C LYS A 14 3.28 -4.05 -9.80
N ASN A 15 2.17 -3.42 -9.41
CA ASN A 15 1.99 -2.00 -9.65
C ASN A 15 2.91 -1.19 -8.72
N GLU A 16 3.91 -0.52 -9.29
CA GLU A 16 4.94 0.23 -8.57
C GLU A 16 4.40 1.27 -7.58
N LYS A 17 3.30 1.97 -7.93
CA LYS A 17 2.68 2.94 -7.02
C LYS A 17 2.09 2.25 -5.81
N ARG A 18 1.47 1.08 -6.01
CA ARG A 18 0.84 0.30 -4.94
C ARG A 18 1.87 -0.28 -3.97
N SER A 19 2.94 -0.88 -4.49
CA SER A 19 4.03 -1.39 -3.64
C SER A 19 4.72 -0.26 -2.88
N PHE A 20 4.95 0.88 -3.53
CA PHE A 20 5.52 2.06 -2.89
C PHE A 20 4.63 2.61 -1.76
N ILE A 21 3.31 2.73 -1.99
CA ILE A 21 2.35 3.16 -0.96
C ILE A 21 2.38 2.22 0.24
N LEU A 22 2.32 0.90 0.02
CA LEU A 22 2.36 -0.08 1.10
C LEU A 22 3.66 0.03 1.90
N LYS A 23 4.80 0.13 1.22
CA LYS A 23 6.11 0.30 1.85
C LYS A 23 6.16 1.56 2.72
N LYS A 24 5.59 2.68 2.25
CA LYS A 24 5.61 3.95 2.99
C LYS A 24 4.72 3.92 4.23
N ILE A 25 3.55 3.28 4.15
CA ILE A 25 2.70 3.06 5.33
C ILE A 25 3.40 2.12 6.32
N PHE A 26 4.08 1.08 5.84
CA PHE A 26 4.84 0.17 6.69
C PHE A 26 5.98 0.87 7.44
N GLU A 27 6.78 1.67 6.74
CA GLU A 27 7.88 2.46 7.32
C GLU A 27 7.39 3.52 8.32
N SER A 28 6.27 4.19 8.02
CA SER A 28 5.74 5.30 8.83
C SER A 28 4.81 4.85 9.96
N ARG A 29 4.42 3.56 10.00
CA ARG A 29 3.38 2.93 10.85
C ARG A 29 1.96 3.42 10.58
N GLU A 30 1.78 4.71 10.36
CA GLU A 30 0.51 5.33 9.99
C GLU A 30 0.73 6.49 9.02
N MET A 31 -0.22 6.70 8.11
CA MET A 31 -0.23 7.86 7.22
C MET A 31 -1.66 8.31 6.94
N THR A 32 -1.86 9.61 6.79
CA THR A 32 -3.08 10.20 6.25
C THR A 32 -3.12 10.10 4.72
N TRP A 33 -4.31 10.28 4.15
CA TRP A 33 -4.46 10.30 2.69
C TRP A 33 -3.60 11.38 2.01
N SER A 34 -3.54 12.59 2.58
CA SER A 34 -2.74 13.70 2.03
C SER A 34 -1.25 13.38 2.05
N GLN A 35 -0.74 12.85 3.17
CA GLN A 35 0.66 12.43 3.27
C GLN A 35 1.01 11.35 2.22
N ILE A 36 0.08 10.42 1.95
CA ILE A 36 0.28 9.39 0.92
C ILE A 36 0.31 10.03 -0.47
N VAL A 37 -0.60 10.95 -0.78
CA VAL A 37 -0.61 11.68 -2.06
C VAL A 37 0.72 12.41 -2.26
N ASP A 38 1.11 13.24 -1.29
CA ASP A 38 2.34 14.04 -1.36
C ASP A 38 3.58 13.16 -1.58
N THR A 39 3.63 12.02 -0.88
CA THR A 39 4.73 11.06 -0.99
C THR A 39 4.80 10.40 -2.37
N VAL A 40 3.65 10.05 -2.96
CA VAL A 40 3.59 9.48 -4.32
C VAL A 40 3.93 10.55 -5.36
N GLU A 41 3.37 11.75 -5.27
CA GLU A 41 3.67 12.84 -6.20
C GLU A 41 5.17 13.17 -6.20
N THR A 42 5.75 13.29 -5.00
CA THR A 42 7.19 13.54 -4.81
C THR A 42 8.04 12.41 -5.40
N ARG A 43 7.71 11.14 -5.12
CA ARG A 43 8.52 10.00 -5.56
C ARG A 43 8.54 9.83 -7.07
N PHE A 44 7.40 10.05 -7.72
CA PHE A 44 7.21 9.81 -9.15
C PHE A 44 7.33 11.08 -9.98
N ASN A 45 7.52 12.25 -9.37
CA ASN A 45 7.58 13.56 -10.02
C ASN A 45 6.39 13.80 -10.95
N ILE A 46 5.20 13.48 -10.47
CA ILE A 46 3.94 13.64 -11.19
C ILE A 46 2.90 14.28 -10.28
N ARG A 47 1.90 14.93 -10.88
CA ARG A 47 0.64 15.19 -10.20
C ARG A 47 -0.24 13.95 -10.28
N VAL A 48 -0.69 13.47 -9.14
CA VAL A 48 -1.55 12.28 -9.07
C VAL A 48 -3.01 12.74 -9.04
N ASN A 49 -3.83 12.13 -9.88
CA ASN A 49 -5.28 12.29 -9.73
C ASN A 49 -5.69 11.77 -8.33
N PRO A 50 -6.41 12.57 -7.50
CA PRO A 50 -6.84 12.17 -6.16
C PRO A 50 -7.51 10.79 -6.08
N ASN A 51 -8.21 10.40 -7.15
CA ASN A 51 -8.88 9.10 -7.23
C ASN A 51 -7.92 7.92 -7.45
N THR A 52 -6.74 8.15 -8.03
CA THR A 52 -5.73 7.11 -8.28
C THR A 52 -5.17 6.57 -6.96
N VAL A 53 -4.80 7.45 -6.02
CA VAL A 53 -4.34 7.00 -4.69
C VAL A 53 -5.44 6.23 -3.97
N SER A 54 -6.67 6.73 -4.01
CA SER A 54 -7.83 6.05 -3.45
C SER A 54 -8.06 4.67 -4.06
N PHE A 55 -7.87 4.51 -5.38
CA PHE A 55 -7.93 3.22 -6.05
C PHE A 55 -6.88 2.22 -5.52
N HIS A 56 -5.64 2.66 -5.33
CA HIS A 56 -4.58 1.81 -4.77
C HIS A 56 -4.86 1.42 -3.31
N LEU A 57 -5.30 2.37 -2.49
CA LEU A 57 -5.63 2.12 -1.08
C LEU A 57 -6.79 1.14 -0.92
N ARG A 58 -7.85 1.27 -1.72
CA ARG A 58 -8.95 0.29 -1.72
C ARG A 58 -8.47 -1.11 -2.10
N ALA A 59 -7.54 -1.23 -3.05
CA ALA A 59 -6.98 -2.53 -3.40
C ALA A 59 -6.18 -3.15 -2.24
N LEU A 60 -5.37 -2.35 -1.55
CA LEU A 60 -4.61 -2.80 -0.37
C LEU A 60 -5.52 -3.21 0.80
N ILE A 61 -6.60 -2.46 1.03
CA ILE A 61 -7.62 -2.80 2.04
C ILE A 61 -8.32 -4.12 1.68
N LYS A 62 -8.70 -4.31 0.41
CA LYS A 62 -9.34 -5.55 -0.06
C LYS A 62 -8.44 -6.78 0.10
N LEU A 63 -7.13 -6.61 -0.03
CA LEU A 63 -6.15 -7.66 0.24
C LEU A 63 -5.90 -7.88 1.74
N GLY A 64 -6.46 -7.04 2.62
CA GLY A 64 -6.25 -7.12 4.05
C GLY A 64 -4.88 -6.65 4.53
N LEU A 65 -4.09 -5.97 3.70
CA LEU A 65 -2.72 -5.55 4.04
C LEU A 65 -2.69 -4.28 4.90
N ILE A 66 -3.66 -3.40 4.67
CA ILE A 66 -3.83 -2.16 5.43
C ILE A 66 -5.25 -2.03 5.95
N SER A 67 -5.42 -1.26 7.02
CA SER A 67 -6.71 -0.85 7.58
C SER A 67 -6.84 0.67 7.53
N LYS A 68 -8.07 1.19 7.59
CA LYS A 68 -8.35 2.63 7.68
C LYS A 68 -9.11 2.91 8.98
N TYR A 69 -8.60 3.83 9.80
CA TYR A 69 -9.21 4.30 11.04
C TYR A 69 -9.30 5.83 11.02
N GLY A 70 -10.51 6.36 10.84
CA GLY A 70 -10.68 7.80 10.59
C GLY A 70 -9.94 8.21 9.30
N ASP A 71 -8.98 9.13 9.41
CA ASP A 71 -8.17 9.60 8.29
C ASP A 71 -6.84 8.86 8.13
N LEU A 72 -6.52 7.93 9.05
CA LEU A 72 -5.26 7.21 9.09
C LEU A 72 -5.36 5.85 8.39
N TYR A 73 -4.30 5.48 7.68
CA TYR A 73 -4.07 4.16 7.11
C TYR A 73 -2.91 3.49 7.84
N THR A 74 -3.09 2.24 8.27
CA THR A 74 -2.11 1.48 9.05
C THR A 74 -1.94 0.07 8.50
N ILE A 75 -0.79 -0.56 8.78
CA ILE A 75 -0.56 -1.98 8.44
C ILE A 75 -1.44 -2.86 9.33
N ARG A 76 -2.11 -3.85 8.73
CA ARG A 76 -2.96 -4.79 9.48
C ARG A 76 -2.16 -5.93 10.11
N ASP A 77 -1.22 -6.48 9.36
CA ASP A 77 -0.35 -7.59 9.75
C ASP A 77 1.06 -7.32 9.22
N GLU A 78 2.00 -7.05 10.13
CA GLU A 78 3.36 -6.67 9.78
C GLU A 78 4.16 -7.81 9.16
N SER A 79 4.00 -9.03 9.70
CA SER A 79 4.68 -10.23 9.20
C SER A 79 4.27 -10.52 7.76
N GLN A 80 2.96 -10.46 7.50
CA GLN A 80 2.40 -10.66 6.17
C GLN A 80 2.82 -9.55 5.19
N ALA A 81 2.74 -8.28 5.61
CA ALA A 81 3.15 -7.16 4.76
C ALA A 81 4.64 -7.25 4.40
N GLN A 82 5.50 -7.62 5.35
CA GLN A 82 6.93 -7.82 5.13
C GLN A 82 7.21 -8.97 4.17
N GLU A 83 6.53 -10.11 4.33
CA GLU A 83 6.67 -11.26 3.45
C GLU A 83 6.31 -10.91 2.00
N ILE A 84 5.18 -10.23 1.81
CA ILE A 84 4.71 -9.80 0.51
C ILE A 84 5.67 -8.78 -0.12
N LEU A 85 6.14 -7.78 0.65
CA LEU A 85 7.11 -6.80 0.15
C LEU A 85 8.42 -7.48 -0.29
N ASN A 86 8.86 -8.54 0.38
CA ASN A 86 10.06 -9.30 -0.01
C ASN A 86 9.89 -10.07 -1.32
N GLN A 87 8.65 -10.41 -1.71
CA GLN A 87 8.35 -11.09 -2.97
C GLN A 87 8.22 -10.11 -4.15
N VAL A 88 7.96 -8.84 -3.88
CA VAL A 88 7.91 -7.78 -4.88
C VAL A 88 9.34 -7.26 -5.09
N LYS A 89 10.11 -7.98 -5.92
CA LYS A 89 11.42 -7.55 -6.41
C LYS A 89 11.28 -6.76 -7.70
#